data_AF-A6DK94-F1
#
_entry.id   AF-A6DK94-F1
#
_cell.length_a   1.000
_cell.length_b   1.000
_cell.length_c   1.000
_cell.angle_alpha   90.00
_cell.angle_beta   90.00
_cell.angle_gamma   90.00
#
_symmetry.space_group_name_H-M   'P 1'
#
loop_
_entity.id
_entity.type
_entity.pdbx_description
1 polymer ?
#
loop_
_entity_poly.entity_id
_entity_poly.type
_entity_poly.pdbx_seq_one_letter_code
_entity_poly.pdbx_strand_id
1 'polypeptide(L)'
;MNQRLFSPKEIAQSLAVSEASIKRWVDKGLMKAEKTSGGHRKISLLSLQQYLKENNKVLVNPEVVDSGISAVRKSGKIDEAKDLFYKALIDCDGKVLRAVPYDLFLAGMNLESIFKDVLQKALIKWEKAYEDGNIDEFQFRRSEQRLQGVFYFLGGLLSLPDESGKYALVGALVGSQISFAHMEELILREQGWKTEFLGGDLNEEGYLRAVKLLKPNHLSLALRDPKKQTPQLIDLCQTEHIEVKFI
;
A
#
# COMPACT_ATOMS: atom_id res chain seq x y z
N MET A 1 1.79 -5.52 12.26
CA MET A 1 1.65 -4.04 12.24
C MET A 1 0.30 -3.68 12.84
N ASN A 2 0.22 -2.62 13.66
CA ASN A 2 -1.06 -2.17 14.21
C ASN A 2 -1.82 -1.33 13.16
N GLN A 3 -3.10 -1.65 12.95
CA GLN A 3 -3.98 -0.91 12.04
C GLN A 3 -4.36 0.46 12.64
N ARG A 4 -4.38 1.53 11.84
CA ARG A 4 -4.91 2.85 12.25
C ARG A 4 -6.44 2.79 12.31
N LEU A 5 -7.00 3.09 13.48
CA LEU A 5 -8.43 3.08 13.74
C LEU A 5 -8.93 4.43 14.24
N PHE A 6 -10.09 4.86 13.76
CA PHE A 6 -10.73 6.13 14.07
C PHE A 6 -11.92 5.94 15.03
N SER A 7 -12.15 6.90 15.91
CA SER A 7 -13.34 6.95 16.75
C SER A 7 -14.56 7.46 15.95
N PRO A 8 -15.79 7.14 16.38
CA PRO A 8 -17.00 7.71 15.80
C PRO A 8 -17.01 9.25 15.77
N LYS A 9 -16.35 9.89 16.74
CA LYS A 9 -16.23 11.35 16.82
C LYS A 9 -15.38 11.91 15.68
N GLU A 10 -14.21 11.33 15.44
CA GLU A 10 -13.32 11.73 14.33
C GLU A 10 -14.03 11.56 12.98
N ILE A 11 -14.70 10.43 12.77
CA ILE A 11 -15.47 10.18 11.54
C ILE A 11 -16.62 11.18 11.40
N ALA A 12 -17.36 11.45 12.48
CA ALA A 12 -18.48 12.40 12.47
C ALA A 12 -18.03 13.82 12.07
N GLN A 13 -16.93 14.28 12.65
CA GLN A 13 -16.31 15.55 12.31
C GLN A 13 -15.88 15.60 10.83
N SER A 14 -15.29 14.51 10.33
CA SER A 14 -14.84 14.43 8.93
C SER A 14 -15.97 14.46 7.89
N LEU A 15 -17.15 13.94 8.26
CA LEU A 15 -18.34 13.90 7.42
C LEU A 15 -19.31 15.06 7.69
N ALA A 16 -18.99 15.94 8.63
CA ALA A 16 -19.89 17.00 9.14
C ALA A 16 -21.28 16.49 9.55
N VAL A 17 -21.32 15.35 10.25
CA VAL A 17 -22.54 14.76 10.82
C VAL A 17 -22.42 14.59 12.33
N SER A 18 -23.51 14.22 13.00
CA SER A 18 -23.47 13.93 14.45
C SER A 18 -22.75 12.60 14.74
N GLU A 19 -22.09 12.51 15.89
CA GLU A 19 -21.50 11.24 16.38
C GLU A 19 -22.57 10.14 16.52
N ALA A 20 -23.79 10.52 16.89
CA ALA A 20 -24.93 9.59 16.97
C ALA A 20 -25.30 9.00 15.60
N SER A 21 -25.17 9.77 14.52
CA SER A 21 -25.38 9.27 13.15
C SER A 21 -24.37 8.18 12.82
N ILE A 22 -23.09 8.39 13.13
CA ILE A 22 -22.04 7.38 12.91
C ILE A 22 -22.31 6.12 13.72
N LYS A 23 -22.67 6.24 15.00
CA LYS A 23 -23.03 5.09 15.85
C LYS A 23 -24.18 4.29 15.25
N ARG A 24 -25.25 4.96 14.80
CA ARG A 24 -26.40 4.30 14.14
C ARG A 24 -26.01 3.62 12.83
N TRP A 25 -25.11 4.20 12.04
CA TRP A 25 -24.65 3.58 10.80
C TRP A 25 -23.82 2.32 11.07
N VAL A 26 -22.95 2.36 12.08
CA VAL A 26 -22.22 1.16 12.55
C VAL A 26 -23.20 0.10 13.05
N ASP A 27 -24.17 0.47 13.89
CA ASP A 27 -25.15 -0.47 14.44
C ASP A 27 -26.05 -1.10 13.36
N LYS A 28 -26.25 -0.40 12.24
CA LYS A 28 -26.95 -0.90 11.04
C LYS A 28 -26.05 -1.69 10.08
N GLY A 29 -24.76 -1.83 10.37
CA GLY A 29 -23.80 -2.52 9.51
C GLY A 29 -23.38 -1.75 8.26
N LEU A 30 -23.72 -0.46 8.15
CA LEU A 30 -23.28 0.39 7.01
C LEU A 30 -21.80 0.75 7.09
N MET A 31 -21.22 0.71 8.29
CA MET A 31 -19.77 0.80 8.51
C MET A 31 -19.36 -0.31 9.47
N LYS A 32 -18.30 -1.03 9.14
CA LYS A 32 -17.66 -2.01 10.02
C LYS A 32 -16.87 -1.26 11.10
N ALA A 33 -17.01 -1.71 12.34
CA ALA A 33 -16.23 -1.20 13.46
C ALA A 33 -15.86 -2.32 14.41
N GLU A 34 -14.64 -2.26 14.93
CA GLU A 34 -14.18 -3.09 16.03
C GLU A 34 -14.60 -2.46 17.37
N LYS A 35 -14.83 -3.28 18.39
CA LYS A 35 -15.07 -2.79 19.75
C LYS A 35 -13.84 -3.08 20.61
N THR A 36 -13.33 -2.04 21.28
CA THR A 36 -12.31 -2.21 22.33
C THR A 36 -12.91 -2.93 23.54
N SER A 37 -12.07 -3.43 24.45
CA SER A 37 -12.51 -4.00 25.75
C SER A 37 -13.42 -3.05 26.56
N GLY A 38 -13.23 -1.74 26.46
CA GLY A 38 -14.10 -0.72 27.07
C GLY A 38 -15.38 -0.37 26.29
N GLY A 39 -15.72 -1.10 25.22
CA GLY A 39 -16.95 -0.89 24.43
C GLY A 39 -16.92 0.27 23.42
N HIS A 40 -15.81 0.99 23.28
CA HIS A 40 -15.65 2.02 22.25
C HIS A 40 -15.58 1.40 20.86
N ARG A 41 -16.35 1.96 19.92
CA ARG A 41 -16.29 1.61 18.49
C ARG A 41 -15.03 2.21 17.86
N LYS A 42 -14.38 1.46 16.98
CA LYS A 42 -13.17 1.83 16.25
C LYS A 42 -13.34 1.45 14.78
N ILE A 43 -13.30 2.45 13.90
CA ILE A 43 -13.62 2.32 12.47
C ILE A 43 -12.32 2.38 11.69
N SER A 44 -12.09 1.43 10.78
CA SER A 44 -10.91 1.43 9.91
C SER A 44 -11.07 2.39 8.74
N LEU A 45 -9.95 2.80 8.13
CA LEU A 45 -9.99 3.65 6.95
C LEU A 45 -10.70 2.98 5.77
N LEU A 46 -10.43 1.68 5.56
CA LEU A 46 -11.12 0.86 4.54
C LEU A 46 -12.63 0.85 4.74
N SER A 47 -13.10 0.69 5.99
CA SER A 47 -14.55 0.74 6.24
C SER A 47 -15.15 2.11 5.94
N LEU A 48 -14.42 3.19 6.22
CA LEU A 48 -14.87 4.54 5.87
C LEU A 48 -14.92 4.72 4.35
N GLN A 49 -13.87 4.32 3.60
CA GLN A 49 -13.85 4.39 2.14
C GLN A 49 -14.98 3.58 1.51
N GLN A 50 -15.20 2.34 1.98
CA GLN A 50 -16.29 1.50 1.49
C GLN A 50 -17.63 2.21 1.66
N TYR A 51 -17.89 2.77 2.84
CA TYR A 51 -19.09 3.55 3.11
C TYR A 51 -19.22 4.78 2.19
N LEU A 52 -18.15 5.57 2.04
CA LEU A 52 -18.13 6.74 1.16
C LEU A 52 -18.49 6.36 -0.28
N LYS A 53 -17.88 5.29 -0.80
CA LYS A 53 -18.11 4.78 -2.16
C LYS A 53 -19.54 4.27 -2.34
N GLU A 54 -20.01 3.39 -1.46
CA GLU A 54 -21.36 2.79 -1.54
C GLU A 54 -22.48 3.83 -1.42
N ASN A 55 -22.23 4.93 -0.71
CA ASN A 55 -23.22 5.97 -0.47
C ASN A 55 -23.00 7.23 -1.33
N ASN A 56 -22.04 7.19 -2.26
CA ASN A 56 -21.62 8.32 -3.10
C ASN A 56 -21.39 9.62 -2.29
N LYS A 57 -20.67 9.49 -1.17
CA LYS A 57 -20.33 10.59 -0.24
C LYS A 57 -18.86 10.97 -0.37
N VAL A 58 -18.57 12.21 -0.03
CA VAL A 58 -17.21 12.73 0.12
C VAL A 58 -17.01 13.26 1.54
N LEU A 59 -15.76 13.27 1.99
CA LEU A 59 -15.40 13.89 3.27
C LEU A 59 -15.56 15.41 3.17
N VAL A 60 -16.16 16.02 4.19
CA VAL A 60 -16.37 17.47 4.29
C VAL A 60 -15.17 18.15 4.93
N ASN A 61 -14.62 17.53 5.98
CA ASN A 61 -13.45 17.98 6.74
C ASN A 61 -12.39 16.87 6.74
N PRO A 62 -11.77 16.57 5.58
CA PRO A 62 -10.96 15.38 5.49
C PRO A 62 -9.65 15.50 6.30
N GLU A 63 -9.22 16.71 6.67
CA GLU A 63 -8.12 16.99 7.61
C GLU A 63 -8.25 16.33 8.98
N VAL A 64 -9.48 16.00 9.41
CA VAL A 64 -9.74 15.33 10.69
C VAL A 64 -9.31 13.86 10.66
N VAL A 65 -9.39 13.24 9.48
CA VAL A 65 -8.93 11.86 9.24
C VAL A 65 -7.49 11.87 8.73
N ASP A 66 -7.08 12.98 8.11
CA ASP A 66 -5.78 13.19 7.50
C ASP A 66 -4.62 13.24 8.49
N SER A 67 -3.42 13.02 7.95
CA SER A 67 -2.13 13.26 8.58
C SER A 67 -1.63 14.72 8.44
N GLY A 68 -2.40 15.59 7.76
CA GLY A 68 -2.20 17.04 7.75
C GLY A 68 -1.52 17.61 6.51
N ILE A 69 -1.53 16.91 5.37
CA ILE A 69 -0.91 17.41 4.14
C ILE A 69 -1.88 17.21 2.98
N SER A 70 -2.54 18.31 2.60
CA SER A 70 -3.49 18.37 1.49
C SER A 70 -2.76 18.54 0.14
N ALA A 71 -1.84 17.63 -0.17
CA ALA A 71 -0.97 17.73 -1.33
C ALA A 71 -1.74 17.62 -2.66
N VAL A 72 -2.83 16.84 -2.70
CA VAL A 72 -3.51 16.47 -3.96
C VAL A 72 -4.95 17.02 -4.06
N ARG A 73 -5.51 17.58 -2.98
CA ARG A 73 -6.96 17.89 -2.91
C ARG A 73 -7.47 18.99 -3.83
N LYS A 74 -6.61 19.77 -4.48
CA LYS A 74 -7.06 20.89 -5.33
C LYS A 74 -7.29 20.55 -6.80
N SER A 75 -6.91 19.37 -7.29
CA SER A 75 -7.13 19.05 -8.72
C SER A 75 -7.73 17.69 -9.00
N GLY A 76 -7.57 16.68 -8.13
CA GLY A 76 -8.05 15.32 -8.39
C GLY A 76 -7.48 14.70 -9.68
N LYS A 77 -6.45 15.31 -10.28
CA LYS A 77 -5.84 14.84 -11.52
C LYS A 77 -4.65 13.93 -11.19
N ILE A 78 -4.77 12.68 -11.59
CA ILE A 78 -3.73 11.65 -11.48
C ILE A 78 -2.37 12.16 -11.98
N ASP A 79 -2.35 12.95 -13.07
CA ASP A 79 -1.12 13.51 -13.61
C ASP A 79 -0.40 14.49 -12.67
N GLU A 80 -1.16 15.36 -11.99
CA GLU A 80 -0.58 16.29 -11.02
C GLU A 80 -0.05 15.54 -9.79
N ALA A 81 -0.77 14.50 -9.34
CA ALA A 81 -0.31 13.64 -8.24
C ALA A 81 1.00 12.91 -8.59
N LYS A 82 1.13 12.43 -9.83
CA LYS A 82 2.35 11.78 -10.35
C LYS A 82 3.53 12.75 -10.37
N ASP A 83 3.34 13.95 -10.90
CA ASP A 83 4.41 14.94 -10.98
C ASP A 83 4.83 15.45 -9.59
N LEU A 84 3.86 15.60 -8.68
CA LEU A 84 4.12 15.96 -7.30
C LEU A 84 4.87 14.86 -6.54
N PHE A 85 4.48 13.59 -6.71
CA PHE A 85 5.18 12.46 -6.11
C PHE A 85 6.61 12.35 -6.65
N TYR A 86 6.79 12.50 -7.96
CA TYR A 86 8.11 12.53 -8.58
C TYR A 86 8.99 13.66 -8.02
N LYS A 87 8.46 14.89 -7.93
CA LYS A 87 9.18 16.00 -7.33
C LYS A 87 9.59 15.70 -5.88
N ALA A 88 8.70 15.10 -5.10
CA ALA A 88 8.99 14.71 -3.72
C ALA A 88 10.09 13.62 -3.62
N LEU A 89 10.24 12.75 -4.62
CA LEU A 89 11.37 11.81 -4.70
C LEU A 89 12.69 12.54 -4.95
N ILE A 90 12.71 13.58 -5.79
CA ILE A 90 13.91 14.40 -6.03
C ILE A 90 14.30 15.16 -4.75
N ASP A 91 13.31 15.79 -4.13
CA ASP A 91 13.50 16.66 -2.96
C ASP A 91 13.63 15.87 -1.64
N CYS A 92 13.52 14.53 -1.70
CA CYS A 92 13.53 13.63 -0.54
C CYS A 92 12.45 13.98 0.52
N ASP A 93 11.32 14.53 0.08
CA ASP A 93 10.25 15.03 0.94
C ASP A 93 9.31 13.90 1.38
N GLY A 94 9.67 13.26 2.49
CA GLY A 94 8.88 12.18 3.08
C GLY A 94 7.47 12.59 3.53
N LYS A 95 7.20 13.89 3.71
CA LYS A 95 5.86 14.39 4.05
C LYS A 95 4.96 14.30 2.81
N VAL A 96 5.40 14.84 1.68
CA VAL A 96 4.66 14.79 0.41
C VAL A 96 4.57 13.36 -0.14
N LEU A 97 5.66 12.59 -0.07
CA LEU A 97 5.66 11.16 -0.48
C LEU A 97 4.60 10.34 0.27
N ARG A 98 4.32 10.66 1.53
CA ARG A 98 3.25 10.02 2.29
C ARG A 98 1.87 10.55 1.91
N ALA A 99 1.75 11.86 1.77
CA ALA A 99 0.49 12.54 1.56
C ALA A 99 -0.19 12.16 0.25
N VAL A 100 0.57 12.07 -0.85
CA VAL A 100 0.01 11.78 -2.18
C VAL A 100 -0.76 10.45 -2.25
N PRO A 101 -0.15 9.28 -1.96
CA PRO A 101 -0.88 8.02 -2.01
C PRO A 101 -2.00 7.98 -0.95
N TYR A 102 -1.80 8.62 0.19
CA TYR A 102 -2.80 8.70 1.25
C TYR A 102 -4.06 9.48 0.84
N ASP A 103 -3.91 10.65 0.23
CA ASP A 103 -5.01 11.47 -0.25
C ASP A 103 -5.78 10.77 -1.38
N LEU A 104 -5.08 10.12 -2.30
CA LEU A 104 -5.71 9.33 -3.38
C LEU A 104 -6.48 8.14 -2.83
N PHE A 105 -5.91 7.47 -1.82
CA PHE A 105 -6.61 6.41 -1.11
C PHE A 105 -7.86 6.96 -0.43
N LEU A 106 -7.77 8.04 0.35
CA LEU A 106 -8.94 8.71 0.95
C LEU A 106 -10.01 9.11 -0.08
N ALA A 107 -9.62 9.48 -1.29
CA ALA A 107 -10.52 9.79 -2.40
C ALA A 107 -11.25 8.55 -2.99
N GLY A 108 -10.97 7.36 -2.45
CA GLY A 108 -11.63 6.10 -2.82
C GLY A 108 -10.93 5.31 -3.92
N MET A 109 -9.73 5.71 -4.35
CA MET A 109 -8.91 4.90 -5.24
C MET A 109 -8.35 3.69 -4.49
N ASN A 110 -8.35 2.52 -5.14
CA ASN A 110 -7.69 1.33 -4.61
C ASN A 110 -6.16 1.45 -4.77
N LEU A 111 -5.42 0.65 -4.01
CA LEU A 111 -3.96 0.70 -4.03
C LEU A 111 -3.38 0.32 -5.40
N GLU A 112 -3.99 -0.63 -6.10
CA GLU A 112 -3.55 -1.04 -7.44
C GLU A 112 -3.51 0.15 -8.42
N SER A 113 -4.58 0.96 -8.47
CA SER A 113 -4.65 2.12 -9.35
C SER A 113 -3.67 3.21 -8.90
N ILE A 114 -3.56 3.47 -7.60
CA ILE A 114 -2.61 4.45 -7.05
C ILE A 114 -1.18 4.07 -7.43
N PHE A 115 -0.82 2.80 -7.24
CA PHE A 115 0.52 2.31 -7.53
C PHE A 115 0.83 2.34 -9.01
N LYS A 116 -0.05 1.78 -9.84
CA LYS A 116 0.15 1.72 -11.29
C LYS A 116 0.16 3.10 -11.95
N ASP A 117 -0.79 3.97 -11.59
CA ASP A 117 -0.99 5.22 -12.32
C ASP A 117 -0.15 6.39 -11.81
N VAL A 118 0.33 6.32 -10.57
CA VAL A 118 1.08 7.40 -9.93
C VAL A 118 2.48 6.94 -9.52
N LEU A 119 2.58 5.98 -8.60
CA LEU A 119 3.88 5.65 -7.97
C LEU A 119 4.83 4.98 -8.95
N GLN A 120 4.41 3.91 -9.64
CA GLN A 120 5.25 3.17 -10.59
C GLN A 120 5.81 4.08 -11.68
N LYS A 121 4.97 4.95 -12.26
CA LYS A 121 5.42 5.91 -13.29
C LYS A 121 6.45 6.90 -12.74
N ALA A 122 6.25 7.40 -11.52
CA ALA A 122 7.19 8.30 -10.87
C ALA A 122 8.51 7.60 -10.48
N LEU A 123 8.44 6.35 -9.99
CA LEU A 123 9.61 5.54 -9.62
C LEU A 123 10.49 5.23 -10.83
N ILE A 124 9.90 4.80 -11.96
CA ILE A 124 10.64 4.54 -13.20
C ILE A 124 11.36 5.81 -13.68
N LYS A 125 10.68 6.95 -13.65
CA LYS A 125 11.28 8.25 -14.02
C LYS A 125 12.42 8.65 -13.07
N TRP A 126 12.27 8.36 -11.78
CA TRP A 126 13.24 8.66 -10.74
C TRP A 126 14.49 7.78 -10.83
N GLU A 127 14.33 6.48 -11.08
CA GLU A 127 15.46 5.57 -11.36
C GLU A 127 16.24 6.02 -12.59
N LYS A 128 15.54 6.34 -13.69
CA LYS A 128 16.19 6.86 -14.90
C LYS A 128 16.97 8.14 -14.63
N ALA A 129 16.44 9.05 -13.82
CA ALA A 129 17.14 10.29 -13.49
C ALA A 129 18.42 10.04 -12.67
N TYR A 130 18.45 9.00 -11.82
CA TYR A 130 19.68 8.56 -11.15
C TYR A 130 20.66 7.90 -12.13
N GLU A 131 20.20 7.00 -13.00
CA GLU A 131 21.03 6.37 -14.04
C GLU A 131 21.67 7.39 -15.00
N ASP A 132 20.93 8.44 -15.34
CA ASP A 132 21.40 9.53 -16.19
C ASP A 132 22.29 10.56 -15.44
N GLY A 133 22.50 10.39 -14.12
CA GLY A 133 23.35 11.26 -13.29
C GLY A 133 22.72 12.61 -12.89
N ASN A 134 21.40 12.77 -13.08
CA ASN A 134 20.67 13.99 -12.69
C ASN A 134 20.32 14.05 -11.20
N ILE A 135 20.52 12.95 -10.48
CA ILE A 135 20.31 12.79 -9.04
C ILE A 135 21.55 12.11 -8.49
N ASP A 136 22.06 12.56 -7.35
CA ASP A 136 23.21 11.91 -6.72
C ASP A 136 22.81 10.67 -5.89
N GLU A 137 23.81 9.87 -5.52
CA GLU A 137 23.60 8.66 -4.72
C GLU A 137 22.96 8.97 -3.35
N PHE A 138 23.33 10.09 -2.71
CA PHE A 138 22.75 10.47 -1.43
C PHE A 138 21.24 10.71 -1.54
N GLN A 139 20.80 11.48 -2.52
CA GLN A 139 19.39 11.75 -2.80
C GLN A 139 18.64 10.45 -3.12
N PHE A 140 19.23 9.59 -3.97
CA PHE A 140 18.62 8.32 -4.33
C PHE A 140 18.38 7.44 -3.08
N ARG A 141 19.44 7.19 -2.30
CA ARG A 141 19.38 6.35 -1.10
C ARG A 141 18.46 6.95 -0.03
N ARG A 142 18.46 8.27 0.13
CA ARG A 142 17.58 8.96 1.08
C ARG A 142 16.11 8.78 0.70
N SER A 143 15.76 8.89 -0.58
CA SER A 143 14.40 8.69 -1.05
C SER A 143 13.94 7.24 -0.97
N GLU A 144 14.81 6.25 -1.21
CA GLU A 144 14.51 4.84 -0.91
C GLU A 144 14.09 4.64 0.54
N GLN A 145 14.83 5.22 1.49
CA GLN A 145 14.52 5.13 2.92
C GLN A 145 13.19 5.80 3.27
N ARG A 146 12.85 6.93 2.62
CA ARG A 146 11.55 7.58 2.80
C ARG A 146 10.41 6.73 2.24
N LEU A 147 10.59 6.11 1.07
CA LEU A 147 9.62 5.22 0.44
C LEU A 147 9.30 4.01 1.32
N GLN A 148 10.30 3.37 1.93
CA GLN A 148 10.04 2.29 2.90
C GLN A 148 9.07 2.76 4.00
N GLY A 149 9.34 3.93 4.59
CA GLY A 149 8.45 4.51 5.59
C GLY A 149 7.03 4.85 5.09
N VAL A 150 6.86 5.11 3.79
CA VAL A 150 5.54 5.30 3.16
C VAL A 150 4.81 3.97 3.03
N PHE A 151 5.47 2.91 2.56
CA PHE A 151 4.85 1.58 2.44
C PHE A 151 4.44 1.02 3.80
N TYR A 152 5.30 1.12 4.82
CA TYR A 152 4.94 0.74 6.20
C TYR A 152 3.72 1.52 6.70
N PHE A 153 3.64 2.81 6.40
CA PHE A 153 2.49 3.63 6.76
C PHE A 153 1.20 3.19 6.05
N LEU A 154 1.25 2.99 4.73
CA LEU A 154 0.10 2.54 3.94
C LEU A 154 -0.38 1.15 4.40
N GLY A 155 0.55 0.23 4.70
CA GLY A 155 0.22 -1.08 5.25
C GLY A 155 -0.46 -1.04 6.62
N GLY A 156 -0.27 0.04 7.39
CA GLY A 156 -1.00 0.31 8.62
C GLY A 156 -2.44 0.82 8.41
N LEU A 157 -2.82 1.20 7.19
CA LEU A 157 -4.19 1.61 6.86
C LEU A 157 -5.08 0.41 6.53
N LEU A 158 -4.46 -0.67 6.03
CA LEU A 158 -5.14 -1.89 5.62
C LEU A 158 -5.58 -2.72 6.82
N SER A 159 -6.66 -3.47 6.63
CA SER A 159 -7.13 -4.44 7.62
C SER A 159 -6.13 -5.57 7.78
N LEU A 160 -6.11 -6.15 8.98
CA LEU A 160 -5.44 -7.42 9.17
C LEU A 160 -6.19 -8.50 8.37
N PRO A 161 -5.47 -9.39 7.65
CA PRO A 161 -6.09 -10.46 6.91
C PRO A 161 -6.73 -11.49 7.85
N ASP A 162 -7.76 -12.17 7.37
CA ASP A 162 -8.43 -13.25 8.10
C ASP A 162 -7.47 -14.44 8.28
N GLU A 163 -7.62 -15.20 9.38
CA GLU A 163 -6.84 -16.41 9.63
C GLU A 163 -7.03 -17.51 8.56
N SER A 164 -8.13 -17.48 7.82
CA SER A 164 -8.41 -18.37 6.68
C SER A 164 -7.95 -17.81 5.32
N GLY A 165 -7.39 -16.60 5.29
CA GLY A 165 -6.95 -15.95 4.06
C GLY A 165 -5.85 -16.74 3.33
N LYS A 166 -5.89 -16.70 1.99
CA LYS A 166 -4.82 -17.28 1.16
C LYS A 166 -3.48 -16.64 1.51
N TYR A 167 -2.41 -17.43 1.43
CA TYR A 167 -1.08 -17.04 1.85
C TYR A 167 -0.16 -16.77 0.65
N ALA A 168 0.50 -15.62 0.65
CA ALA A 168 1.43 -15.20 -0.38
C ALA A 168 2.80 -14.86 0.20
N LEU A 169 3.87 -15.26 -0.51
CA LEU A 169 5.21 -14.72 -0.29
C LEU A 169 5.44 -13.59 -1.29
N VAL A 170 6.05 -12.50 -0.82
CA VAL A 170 6.36 -11.35 -1.67
C VAL A 170 7.78 -10.87 -1.40
N GLY A 171 8.55 -10.56 -2.44
CA GLY A 171 9.86 -9.96 -2.28
C GLY A 171 10.51 -9.55 -3.60
N ALA A 172 11.76 -9.10 -3.53
CA ALA A 172 12.55 -8.70 -4.69
C ALA A 172 13.82 -9.55 -4.84
N LEU A 173 14.08 -10.03 -6.06
CA LEU A 173 15.31 -10.73 -6.39
C LEU A 173 16.50 -9.75 -6.38
N VAL A 174 17.70 -10.25 -6.09
CA VAL A 174 18.97 -9.49 -6.17
C VAL A 174 19.05 -8.57 -7.38
N GLY A 175 19.25 -7.28 -7.09
CA GLY A 175 19.39 -6.21 -8.09
C GLY A 175 18.08 -5.61 -8.58
N SER A 176 16.93 -6.01 -8.01
CA SER A 176 15.61 -5.47 -8.32
C SER A 176 15.15 -4.45 -7.28
N GLN A 177 14.38 -3.47 -7.70
CA GLN A 177 13.89 -2.42 -6.81
C GLN A 177 12.83 -2.98 -5.84
N ILE A 178 13.11 -2.91 -4.54
CA ILE A 178 12.25 -3.44 -3.49
C ILE A 178 10.87 -2.75 -3.40
N SER A 179 10.74 -1.53 -3.91
CA SER A 179 9.48 -0.78 -3.91
C SER A 179 8.37 -1.47 -4.70
N PHE A 180 8.70 -2.18 -5.79
CA PHE A 180 7.71 -2.96 -6.55
C PHE A 180 7.14 -4.11 -5.72
N ALA A 181 8.01 -4.81 -4.98
CA ALA A 181 7.59 -5.86 -4.06
C ALA A 181 6.69 -5.31 -2.94
N HIS A 182 7.01 -4.16 -2.34
CA HIS A 182 6.14 -3.53 -1.35
C HIS A 182 4.77 -3.18 -1.93
N MET A 183 4.72 -2.64 -3.15
CA MET A 183 3.45 -2.30 -3.81
C MET A 183 2.57 -3.54 -4.00
N GLU A 184 3.16 -4.65 -4.48
CA GLU A 184 2.41 -5.91 -4.64
C GLU A 184 1.94 -6.50 -3.32
N GLU A 185 2.78 -6.47 -2.28
CA GLU A 185 2.40 -6.93 -0.93
C GLU A 185 1.14 -6.19 -0.44
N LEU A 186 1.13 -4.86 -0.59
CA LEU A 186 0.01 -4.04 -0.15
C LEU A 186 -1.25 -4.24 -1.00
N ILE A 187 -1.13 -4.49 -2.31
CA ILE A 187 -2.27 -4.85 -3.17
C ILE A 187 -2.89 -6.18 -2.70
N LEU A 188 -2.06 -7.21 -2.47
CA LEU A 188 -2.53 -8.51 -1.99
C LEU A 188 -3.22 -8.39 -0.63
N ARG A 189 -2.65 -7.58 0.29
CA ARG A 189 -3.28 -7.30 1.59
C ARG A 189 -4.60 -6.56 1.47
N GLU A 190 -4.73 -5.59 0.56
CA GLU A 190 -6.01 -4.91 0.28
C GLU A 190 -7.07 -5.92 -0.20
N GLN A 191 -6.66 -6.95 -0.94
CA GLN A 191 -7.50 -8.05 -1.40
C GLN A 191 -7.75 -9.14 -0.34
N GLY A 192 -7.23 -8.98 0.88
CA GLY A 192 -7.46 -9.88 2.02
C GLY A 192 -6.50 -11.07 2.11
N TRP A 193 -5.40 -11.08 1.36
CA TRP A 193 -4.37 -12.11 1.48
C TRP A 193 -3.54 -11.94 2.76
N LYS A 194 -3.13 -13.06 3.34
CA LYS A 194 -1.99 -13.08 4.26
C LYS A 194 -0.72 -12.99 3.46
N THR A 195 0.16 -12.05 3.80
CA THR A 195 1.44 -11.87 3.12
C THR A 195 2.60 -12.04 4.09
N GLU A 196 3.66 -12.68 3.62
CA GLU A 196 4.99 -12.63 4.23
C GLU A 196 5.92 -11.87 3.29
N PHE A 197 6.45 -10.75 3.77
CA PHE A 197 7.36 -9.92 3.00
C PHE A 197 8.80 -10.34 3.26
N LEU A 198 9.44 -10.93 2.25
CA LEU A 198 10.80 -11.47 2.34
C LEU A 198 11.90 -10.42 2.12
N GLY A 199 11.52 -9.16 1.86
CA GLY A 199 12.45 -8.08 1.61
C GLY A 199 13.02 -8.09 0.19
N GLY A 200 14.22 -7.53 0.05
CA GLY A 200 14.96 -7.47 -1.21
C GLY A 200 16.29 -8.20 -1.12
N ASP A 201 16.95 -8.32 -2.27
CA ASP A 201 18.27 -8.96 -2.42
C ASP A 201 18.34 -10.43 -1.98
N LEU A 202 17.22 -11.15 -2.03
CA LEU A 202 17.20 -12.60 -1.88
C LEU A 202 17.49 -13.25 -3.25
N ASN A 203 18.32 -14.29 -3.26
CA ASN A 203 18.64 -15.05 -4.47
C ASN A 203 17.63 -16.21 -4.69
N GLU A 204 17.73 -16.90 -5.82
CA GLU A 204 16.83 -18.01 -6.17
C GLU A 204 16.86 -19.14 -5.11
N GLU A 205 18.04 -19.50 -4.59
CA GLU A 205 18.18 -20.52 -3.54
C GLU A 205 17.42 -20.16 -2.26
N GLY A 206 17.45 -18.88 -1.87
CA GLY A 206 16.69 -18.36 -0.74
C GLY A 206 15.18 -18.51 -0.94
N TYR A 207 14.67 -18.19 -2.13
CA TYR A 207 13.25 -18.36 -2.46
C TYR A 207 12.84 -19.83 -2.54
N LEU A 208 13.68 -20.70 -3.12
CA LEU A 208 13.45 -22.15 -3.12
C LEU A 208 13.29 -22.69 -1.68
N ARG A 209 14.13 -22.23 -0.76
CA ARG A 209 14.03 -22.59 0.66
C ARG A 209 12.75 -22.04 1.30
N ALA A 210 12.43 -20.78 1.05
CA ALA A 210 11.23 -20.13 1.59
C ALA A 210 9.94 -20.83 1.12
N VAL A 211 9.83 -21.15 -0.16
CA VAL A 211 8.69 -21.87 -0.74
C VAL A 211 8.51 -23.24 -0.09
N LYS A 212 9.59 -24.03 0.04
CA LYS A 212 9.54 -25.36 0.67
C LYS A 212 9.12 -25.31 2.14
N LEU A 213 9.59 -24.30 2.87
CA LEU A 213 9.33 -24.15 4.30
C LEU A 213 7.93 -23.59 4.58
N LEU A 214 7.55 -22.54 3.86
CA LEU A 214 6.36 -21.73 4.14
C LEU A 214 5.14 -22.15 3.33
N LYS A 215 5.33 -22.89 2.22
CA LYS A 215 4.27 -23.49 1.39
C LYS A 215 3.13 -22.52 1.05
N PRO A 216 3.43 -21.39 0.38
CA PRO A 216 2.41 -20.41 0.04
C PRO A 216 1.47 -20.90 -1.07
N ASN A 217 0.35 -20.22 -1.22
CA ASN A 217 -0.52 -20.37 -2.40
C ASN A 217 -0.03 -19.54 -3.59
N HIS A 218 0.69 -18.45 -3.32
CA HIS A 218 1.14 -17.49 -4.32
C HIS A 218 2.55 -16.96 -4.00
N LEU A 219 3.34 -16.72 -5.04
CA LEU A 219 4.66 -16.10 -4.96
C LEU A 219 4.73 -14.91 -5.92
N SER A 220 4.94 -13.71 -5.36
CA SER A 220 5.16 -12.49 -6.13
C SER A 220 6.62 -12.03 -6.02
N LEU A 221 7.29 -11.84 -7.16
CA LEU A 221 8.72 -11.55 -7.22
C LEU A 221 9.02 -10.36 -8.11
N ALA A 222 9.61 -9.32 -7.52
CA ALA A 222 10.12 -8.19 -8.30
C ALA A 222 11.40 -8.59 -9.04
N LEU A 223 11.42 -8.35 -10.36
CA LEU A 223 12.53 -8.70 -11.26
C LEU A 223 12.90 -7.53 -12.17
N ARG A 224 14.14 -7.03 -12.04
CA ARG A 224 14.65 -5.98 -12.94
C ARG A 224 14.85 -6.46 -14.38
N ASP A 225 15.32 -7.69 -14.57
CA ASP A 225 15.56 -8.28 -15.89
C ASP A 225 14.63 -9.48 -16.13
N PRO A 226 13.60 -9.35 -16.97
CA PRO A 226 12.69 -10.45 -17.31
C PRO A 226 13.40 -11.63 -17.99
N LYS A 227 14.60 -11.43 -18.55
CA LYS A 227 15.42 -12.50 -19.13
C LYS A 227 16.18 -13.30 -18.08
N LYS A 228 16.33 -12.77 -16.87
CA LYS A 228 16.94 -13.48 -15.74
C LYS A 228 15.95 -14.53 -15.25
N GLN A 229 16.06 -15.72 -15.83
CA GLN A 229 15.21 -16.85 -15.48
C GLN A 229 15.54 -17.36 -14.08
N THR A 230 14.52 -17.72 -13.32
CA THR A 230 14.62 -18.54 -12.10
C THR A 230 13.97 -19.91 -12.38
N PRO A 231 14.58 -20.72 -13.26
CA PRO A 231 13.92 -21.91 -13.80
C PRO A 231 13.63 -22.93 -12.70
N GLN A 232 14.53 -23.10 -11.74
CA GLN A 232 14.33 -24.06 -10.65
C GLN A 232 13.16 -23.63 -9.75
N LEU A 233 13.04 -22.32 -9.52
CA LEU A 233 11.93 -21.77 -8.74
C LEU A 233 10.59 -21.92 -9.45
N ILE A 234 10.56 -21.67 -10.77
CA ILE A 234 9.36 -21.86 -11.59
C ILE A 234 8.94 -23.33 -11.58
N ASP A 235 9.87 -24.26 -11.81
CA ASP A 235 9.62 -25.70 -11.82
C ASP A 235 9.08 -26.19 -10.46
N LEU A 236 9.66 -25.71 -9.37
CA LEU A 236 9.18 -26.01 -8.02
C LEU A 236 7.75 -25.50 -7.82
N CYS A 237 7.49 -24.22 -8.15
CA CYS A 237 6.16 -23.65 -7.99
C CYS A 237 5.11 -24.36 -8.83
N GLN A 238 5.44 -24.77 -10.06
CA GLN A 238 4.53 -25.58 -10.89
C GLN A 238 4.23 -26.94 -10.25
N THR A 239 5.26 -27.61 -9.73
CA THR A 239 5.12 -28.93 -9.08
C THR A 239 4.26 -28.85 -7.81
N GLU A 240 4.39 -27.77 -7.04
CA GLU A 240 3.66 -27.54 -5.79
C GLU A 240 2.33 -26.78 -5.99
N HIS A 241 1.92 -26.55 -7.25
CA HIS A 241 0.70 -25.80 -7.62
C HIS A 241 0.62 -24.38 -7.03
N ILE A 242 1.76 -23.69 -6.96
CA ILE A 242 1.90 -22.32 -6.48
C ILE A 242 1.80 -21.37 -7.66
N GLU A 243 0.93 -20.37 -7.56
CA GLU A 243 0.84 -19.31 -8.56
C GLU A 243 2.06 -18.37 -8.46
N VAL A 244 2.69 -18.05 -9.59
CA VAL A 244 3.86 -17.17 -9.64
C VAL A 244 3.54 -15.92 -10.46
N LYS A 245 3.85 -14.75 -9.89
CA LYS A 245 3.75 -13.45 -10.56
C LYS A 245 5.11 -12.74 -10.52
N PHE A 246 5.60 -12.37 -11.70
CA PHE A 246 6.76 -11.49 -11.81
C PHE A 246 6.27 -10.05 -12.00
N ILE A 247 6.86 -9.13 -11.23
CA ILE A 247 6.45 -7.71 -11.16
C ILE A 247 7.63 -6.76 -11.40
#